data_AF-A0A5C5Z5K5-F1
#
_entry.id   AF-A0A5C5Z5K5-F1
#
_cell.length_a   1.000
_cell.length_b   1.000
_cell.length_c   1.000
_cell.angle_alpha   90.00
_cell.angle_beta   90.00
_cell.angle_gamma   90.00
#
_symmetry.space_group_name_H-M   'P 1'
#
loop_
_entity.id
_entity.type
_entity.pdbx_description
1 polymer ?
#
loop_
_entity_poly.entity_id
_entity_poly.type
_entity_poly.pdbx_seq_one_letter_code
_entity_poly.pdbx_strand_id
1 'polypeptide(L)'
;MKLSILMTLMTASCSLPCIAQTYRIVDTGQLRCYDNRDEIVYPALGEAFFGQDAHYQSNAPAYKDNGDGTVSDLVTGLMWQKEPGPKKTYDQAVSGAVACSVGGYDDWRLPNIKELYSLIRFSGEDIDIESTSTSNRTPFIDTDYFDFVYGDPAKGERVIDSQMATSTKYVSTTMDGNETMFGVNFADGRIKGYPTGNERPGRPQKGFYVFYVRRNPNYGNNDFHDNGDKTITDKATGLNWLQLDSGHLKAGENNDGKLNWQQALGWAEDLNFAGHSDWRLPNAKELQSIVDYTRSPDTTGSAAIDPMFKVTPIHDALGEVNYPFYWTSSTHKRTGGGEAAVYVAFGRSQGWMSRFGGQYKLMDVHGAGSQRSDPKAGDPSRFPRGRGPQGDVIAIYNMVRPVRGGSVSIRESGPELLPKRTIRPGRALEQGQGPGGMGARGMGARGMDARGPMEGRPLAFVPRLDRDGDGKVSRQEFDGPAEAFDRHDVNKDGYLMDSESPLHQGPPQRGMRQRPR
;
A
#
# COMPACT_ATOMS: atom_id res chain seq x y z
N MET A 1 -76.09 -27.19 19.95
CA MET A 1 -75.05 -27.55 18.96
C MET A 1 -74.71 -26.32 18.14
N LYS A 2 -73.54 -25.71 18.36
CA LYS A 2 -72.97 -24.69 17.46
C LYS A 2 -71.65 -25.25 16.94
N LEU A 3 -71.55 -25.32 15.62
CA LEU A 3 -70.44 -25.89 14.86
C LEU A 3 -69.25 -24.91 14.90
N SER A 4 -68.10 -25.36 15.40
CA SER A 4 -66.84 -24.61 15.30
C SER A 4 -66.14 -24.92 13.98
N ILE A 5 -65.91 -23.89 13.17
CA ILE A 5 -65.09 -23.95 11.95
C ILE A 5 -63.65 -23.64 12.36
N LEU A 6 -62.77 -24.63 12.24
CA LEU A 6 -61.33 -24.49 12.47
C LEU A 6 -60.68 -24.02 11.15
N MET A 7 -60.33 -22.73 11.09
CA MET A 7 -59.64 -22.13 9.95
C MET A 7 -58.14 -22.40 10.11
N THR A 8 -57.59 -23.28 9.28
CA THR A 8 -56.16 -23.61 9.28
C THR A 8 -55.43 -22.55 8.45
N LEU A 9 -54.67 -21.67 9.09
CA LEU A 9 -53.73 -20.77 8.40
C LEU A 9 -52.54 -21.61 7.90
N MET A 10 -52.42 -21.79 6.58
CA MET A 10 -51.15 -22.19 5.96
C MET A 10 -50.25 -20.95 5.88
N THR A 11 -49.22 -20.89 6.73
CA THR A 11 -48.12 -19.94 6.55
C THR A 11 -47.23 -20.43 5.41
N ALA A 12 -47.37 -19.83 4.23
CA ALA A 12 -46.40 -20.00 3.15
C ALA A 12 -45.10 -19.30 3.55
N SER A 13 -44.12 -20.08 4.01
CA SER A 13 -42.74 -19.64 4.17
C SER A 13 -42.15 -19.39 2.77
N CYS A 14 -42.15 -18.11 2.37
CA CYS A 14 -41.48 -17.65 1.17
C CYS A 14 -39.96 -17.76 1.41
N SER A 15 -39.37 -18.91 1.11
CA SER A 15 -37.92 -19.03 1.00
C SER A 15 -37.47 -18.24 -0.23
N LEU A 16 -36.95 -17.04 0.00
CA LEU A 16 -36.25 -16.27 -1.03
C LEU A 16 -35.18 -17.17 -1.65
N PRO A 17 -35.10 -17.29 -2.99
CA PRO A 17 -34.06 -18.07 -3.62
C PRO A 17 -32.70 -17.49 -3.22
N CYS A 18 -31.85 -18.32 -2.62
CA CYS A 18 -30.44 -18.02 -2.43
C CYS A 18 -29.81 -17.84 -3.81
N ILE A 19 -29.69 -16.60 -4.28
CA ILE A 19 -28.98 -16.31 -5.54
C ILE A 19 -27.53 -16.78 -5.33
N ALA A 20 -27.10 -17.75 -6.11
CA ALA A 20 -25.72 -18.22 -6.08
C ALA A 20 -24.81 -17.10 -6.61
N GLN A 21 -23.89 -16.64 -5.76
CA GLN A 21 -22.85 -15.68 -6.14
C GLN A 21 -22.04 -16.22 -7.33
N THR A 22 -21.77 -15.37 -8.32
CA THR A 22 -20.99 -15.76 -9.52
C THR A 22 -19.49 -15.76 -9.24
N TYR A 23 -19.01 -14.97 -8.27
CA TYR A 23 -17.65 -15.07 -7.75
C TYR A 23 -17.55 -14.60 -6.30
N ARG A 24 -16.56 -15.12 -5.58
CA ARG A 24 -16.25 -14.72 -4.20
C ARG A 24 -14.97 -13.92 -4.16
N ILE A 25 -14.99 -12.78 -3.48
CA ILE A 25 -13.77 -12.01 -3.24
C ILE A 25 -12.99 -12.72 -2.14
N VAL A 26 -11.78 -13.15 -2.47
CA VAL A 26 -10.83 -13.68 -1.51
C VAL A 26 -10.34 -12.58 -0.57
N ASP A 27 -10.16 -12.91 0.70
CA ASP A 27 -9.70 -12.02 1.75
C ASP A 27 -8.28 -11.48 1.44
N THR A 28 -7.92 -10.34 2.01
CA THR A 28 -6.59 -9.74 1.82
C THR A 28 -5.50 -10.48 2.59
N GLY A 29 -5.87 -11.25 3.62
CA GLY A 29 -4.94 -11.93 4.52
C GLY A 29 -4.26 -10.99 5.51
N GLN A 30 -4.74 -9.75 5.68
CA GLN A 30 -4.24 -8.85 6.70
C GLN A 30 -4.77 -9.24 8.08
N LEU A 31 -3.87 -9.51 9.03
CA LEU A 31 -4.20 -10.02 10.37
C LEU A 31 -3.73 -9.09 11.51
N ARG A 32 -3.14 -7.93 11.19
CA ARG A 32 -2.55 -7.01 12.16
C ARG A 32 -3.16 -5.64 12.02
N CYS A 33 -3.41 -4.98 13.14
CA CYS A 33 -3.90 -3.60 13.21
C CYS A 33 -2.72 -2.64 13.36
N TYR A 34 -2.91 -1.43 12.85
CA TYR A 34 -1.91 -0.38 12.88
C TYR A 34 -2.56 0.95 13.21
N ASP A 35 -1.85 1.82 13.92
CA ASP A 35 -2.20 3.23 14.01
C ASP A 35 -1.68 3.98 12.75
N ASN A 36 -1.41 5.27 12.88
CA ASN A 36 -0.82 6.08 11.80
C ASN A 36 0.64 5.71 11.45
N ARG A 37 1.28 4.83 12.22
CA ARG A 37 2.68 4.45 12.05
C ARG A 37 3.00 3.02 12.47
N ASP A 38 2.65 2.64 13.69
CA ASP A 38 3.09 1.42 14.36
C ASP A 38 2.00 0.34 14.31
N GLU A 39 2.44 -0.91 14.45
CA GLU A 39 1.54 -2.01 14.78
C GLU A 39 0.97 -1.82 16.20
N ILE A 40 -0.33 -2.06 16.36
CA ILE A 40 -1.06 -1.94 17.61
C ILE A 40 -1.86 -3.20 17.91
N VAL A 41 -2.19 -3.41 19.19
CA VAL A 41 -3.23 -4.39 19.54
C VAL A 41 -4.54 -4.00 18.87
N TYR A 42 -5.44 -4.97 18.68
CA TYR A 42 -6.75 -4.71 18.09
C TYR A 42 -7.50 -3.67 18.94
N PRO A 43 -7.87 -2.52 18.35
CA PRO A 43 -8.74 -1.56 19.02
C PRO A 43 -10.10 -2.20 19.33
N ALA A 44 -10.71 -1.83 20.46
CA ALA A 44 -12.07 -2.22 20.77
C ALA A 44 -13.09 -1.42 19.94
N LEU A 45 -14.33 -1.92 19.87
CA LEU A 45 -15.43 -1.20 19.22
C LEU A 45 -15.59 0.20 19.82
N GLY A 46 -15.60 1.22 18.97
CA GLY A 46 -15.68 2.64 19.36
C GLY A 46 -14.34 3.30 19.68
N GLU A 47 -13.24 2.55 19.69
CA GLU A 47 -11.89 3.12 19.82
C GLU A 47 -11.34 3.61 18.48
N ALA A 48 -10.38 4.52 18.54
CA ALA A 48 -9.67 4.98 17.35
C ALA A 48 -9.03 3.79 16.61
N PHE A 49 -9.11 3.82 15.28
CA PHE A 49 -8.61 2.77 14.40
C PHE A 49 -9.33 1.42 14.49
N PHE A 50 -10.49 1.32 15.14
CA PHE A 50 -11.40 0.19 14.92
C PHE A 50 -11.91 0.16 13.46
N GLY A 51 -12.31 -1.01 12.95
CA GLY A 51 -12.87 -1.15 11.59
C GLY A 51 -11.83 -1.40 10.48
N GLN A 52 -10.56 -1.60 10.84
CA GLN A 52 -9.50 -2.02 9.90
C GLN A 52 -9.81 -3.37 9.24
N ASP A 53 -9.17 -3.64 8.09
CA ASP A 53 -9.24 -4.91 7.35
C ASP A 53 -9.03 -6.12 8.25
N ALA A 54 -8.06 -6.02 9.18
CA ALA A 54 -7.74 -7.09 10.11
C ALA A 54 -8.88 -7.48 11.07
N HIS A 55 -9.85 -6.59 11.33
CA HIS A 55 -11.05 -6.91 12.11
C HIS A 55 -12.05 -7.74 11.32
N TYR A 56 -12.13 -7.59 9.99
CA TYR A 56 -13.16 -8.21 9.18
C TYR A 56 -12.63 -9.45 8.47
N GLN A 57 -12.98 -10.62 9.00
CA GLN A 57 -12.66 -11.88 8.36
C GLN A 57 -13.69 -12.26 7.31
N SER A 58 -13.24 -12.43 6.07
CA SER A 58 -14.06 -12.90 4.95
C SER A 58 -13.58 -14.26 4.43
N ASN A 59 -13.61 -14.47 3.11
CA ASN A 59 -13.19 -15.72 2.45
C ASN A 59 -11.66 -15.87 2.52
N ALA A 60 -11.13 -16.44 3.60
CA ALA A 60 -9.70 -16.65 3.79
C ALA A 60 -9.06 -17.36 2.56
N PRO A 61 -7.84 -16.95 2.13
CA PRO A 61 -7.19 -17.59 0.98
C PRO A 61 -7.05 -19.09 1.19
N ALA A 62 -7.44 -19.87 0.18
CA ALA A 62 -7.40 -21.32 0.22
C ALA A 62 -6.93 -21.84 -1.14
N TYR A 63 -5.71 -22.36 -1.16
CA TYR A 63 -5.08 -22.86 -2.37
C TYR A 63 -4.84 -24.37 -2.28
N LYS A 64 -4.79 -25.02 -3.45
CA LYS A 64 -4.38 -26.41 -3.59
C LYS A 64 -3.33 -26.51 -4.70
N ASP A 65 -2.12 -26.92 -4.35
CA ASP A 65 -1.16 -27.40 -5.34
C ASP A 65 -1.64 -28.74 -5.91
N ASN A 66 -1.77 -28.83 -7.24
CA ASN A 66 -2.25 -30.03 -7.90
C ASN A 66 -1.12 -31.01 -8.26
N GLY A 67 0.15 -30.65 -8.04
CA GLY A 67 1.31 -31.49 -8.32
C GLY A 67 1.65 -31.64 -9.81
N ASP A 68 1.01 -30.84 -10.67
CA ASP A 68 1.15 -30.86 -12.14
C ASP A 68 1.63 -29.50 -12.71
N GLY A 69 2.14 -28.62 -11.85
CA GLY A 69 2.51 -27.25 -12.17
C GLY A 69 1.35 -26.25 -12.09
N THR A 70 0.16 -26.67 -11.64
CA THR A 70 -0.99 -25.79 -11.42
C THR A 70 -1.38 -25.64 -9.96
N VAL A 71 -1.94 -24.48 -9.62
CA VAL A 71 -2.53 -24.17 -8.31
C VAL A 71 -4.00 -23.85 -8.48
N SER A 72 -4.89 -24.53 -7.75
CA SER A 72 -6.31 -24.18 -7.68
C SER A 72 -6.59 -23.23 -6.53
N ASP A 73 -7.27 -22.13 -6.82
CA ASP A 73 -7.83 -21.23 -5.82
C ASP A 73 -9.26 -21.69 -5.51
N LEU A 74 -9.46 -22.18 -4.28
CA LEU A 74 -10.71 -22.77 -3.82
C LEU A 74 -11.76 -21.72 -3.43
N VAL A 75 -11.36 -20.44 -3.31
CA VAL A 75 -12.29 -19.33 -3.06
C VAL A 75 -12.81 -18.77 -4.38
N THR A 76 -11.90 -18.44 -5.29
CA THR A 76 -12.24 -17.77 -6.55
C THR A 76 -12.70 -18.74 -7.63
N GLY A 77 -12.38 -20.03 -7.49
CA GLY A 77 -12.62 -21.05 -8.52
C GLY A 77 -11.69 -20.93 -9.73
N LEU A 78 -10.70 -20.05 -9.67
CA LEU A 78 -9.64 -19.91 -10.66
C LEU A 78 -8.60 -21.03 -10.48
N MET A 79 -7.90 -21.35 -11.57
CA MET A 79 -6.73 -22.22 -11.53
C MET A 79 -5.60 -21.54 -12.29
N TRP A 80 -4.42 -21.56 -11.70
CA TRP A 80 -3.28 -20.78 -12.10
C TRP A 80 -2.09 -21.67 -12.46
N GLN A 81 -1.22 -21.18 -13.34
CA GLN A 81 0.15 -21.68 -13.37
C GLN A 81 0.83 -21.39 -12.02
N LYS A 82 1.66 -22.33 -11.56
CA LYS A 82 2.45 -22.17 -10.33
C LYS A 82 3.67 -21.26 -10.51
N GLU A 83 4.35 -21.38 -11.65
CA GLU A 83 5.57 -20.64 -11.96
C GLU A 83 5.33 -19.59 -13.06
N PRO A 84 5.80 -18.34 -12.90
CA PRO A 84 5.60 -17.30 -13.91
C PRO A 84 6.58 -17.39 -15.10
N GLY A 85 7.63 -18.21 -14.99
CA GLY A 85 8.68 -18.37 -16.00
C GLY A 85 9.52 -17.09 -16.23
N PRO A 86 10.28 -17.01 -17.35
CA PRO A 86 11.05 -15.83 -17.69
C PRO A 86 10.16 -14.66 -18.13
N LYS A 87 10.68 -13.43 -18.02
CA LYS A 87 10.00 -12.22 -18.49
C LYS A 87 9.70 -12.29 -19.99
N LYS A 88 8.51 -11.84 -20.38
CA LYS A 88 7.98 -11.77 -21.74
C LYS A 88 7.59 -10.34 -22.10
N THR A 89 7.73 -9.93 -23.35
CA THR A 89 7.09 -8.69 -23.82
C THR A 89 5.57 -8.82 -23.70
N TYR A 90 4.83 -7.71 -23.77
CA TYR A 90 3.37 -7.77 -23.69
C TYR A 90 2.75 -8.67 -24.78
N ASP A 91 3.19 -8.55 -26.02
CA ASP A 91 2.70 -9.37 -27.13
C ASP A 91 3.01 -10.86 -26.93
N GLN A 92 4.18 -11.18 -26.35
CA GLN A 92 4.55 -12.55 -25.98
C GLN A 92 3.72 -13.07 -24.81
N ALA A 93 3.36 -12.20 -23.84
CA ALA A 93 2.47 -12.56 -22.75
C ALA A 93 1.07 -12.93 -23.28
N VAL A 94 0.52 -12.12 -24.19
CA VAL A 94 -0.79 -12.38 -24.83
C VAL A 94 -0.76 -13.67 -25.67
N SER A 95 0.16 -13.78 -26.62
CA SER A 95 0.24 -14.93 -27.53
C SER A 95 0.62 -16.24 -26.82
N GLY A 96 1.43 -16.17 -25.76
CA GLY A 96 1.86 -17.34 -25.01
C GLY A 96 0.73 -18.04 -24.23
N ALA A 97 -0.41 -17.38 -24.01
CA ALA A 97 -1.54 -17.99 -23.31
C ALA A 97 -2.13 -19.17 -24.12
N VAL A 98 -2.29 -18.99 -25.43
CA VAL A 98 -2.81 -20.02 -26.35
C VAL A 98 -1.86 -21.21 -26.49
N ALA A 99 -0.55 -20.99 -26.29
CA ALA A 99 0.47 -22.03 -26.33
C ALA A 99 0.69 -22.73 -24.98
N CYS A 100 0.08 -22.24 -23.90
CA CYS A 100 0.26 -22.80 -22.57
C CYS A 100 -0.43 -24.16 -22.48
N SER A 101 0.30 -25.16 -21.96
CA SER A 101 -0.18 -26.55 -21.77
C SER A 101 0.12 -27.11 -20.38
N VAL A 102 0.40 -26.24 -19.41
CA VAL A 102 0.70 -26.64 -18.02
C VAL A 102 -0.46 -27.45 -17.44
N GLY A 103 -0.15 -28.53 -16.71
CA GLY A 103 -1.15 -29.46 -16.19
C GLY A 103 -1.92 -30.25 -17.25
N GLY A 104 -1.52 -30.18 -18.53
CA GLY A 104 -2.23 -30.85 -19.64
C GLY A 104 -3.51 -30.14 -20.10
N TYR A 105 -3.73 -28.89 -19.71
CA TYR A 105 -4.89 -28.08 -20.12
C TYR A 105 -4.57 -27.15 -21.29
N ASP A 106 -5.54 -26.82 -22.13
CA ASP A 106 -5.41 -26.01 -23.34
C ASP A 106 -6.31 -24.75 -23.35
N ASP A 107 -7.03 -24.48 -22.27
CA ASP A 107 -7.97 -23.35 -22.09
C ASP A 107 -7.37 -22.20 -21.27
N TRP A 108 -6.05 -22.02 -21.34
CA TRP A 108 -5.32 -20.97 -20.63
C TRP A 108 -5.53 -19.59 -21.26
N ARG A 109 -5.57 -18.56 -20.41
CA ARG A 109 -5.66 -17.15 -20.82
C ARG A 109 -4.78 -16.26 -19.94
N LEU A 110 -4.43 -15.09 -20.48
CA LEU A 110 -3.80 -14.03 -19.69
C LEU A 110 -4.86 -13.46 -18.72
N PRO A 111 -4.59 -13.41 -17.41
CA PRO A 111 -5.56 -12.95 -16.43
C PRO A 111 -5.93 -11.49 -16.69
N ASN A 112 -7.17 -11.12 -16.41
CA ASN A 112 -7.52 -9.72 -16.25
C ASN A 112 -6.95 -9.20 -14.89
N ILE A 113 -6.98 -7.88 -14.68
CA ILE A 113 -6.41 -7.29 -13.48
C ILE A 113 -7.14 -7.68 -12.19
N LYS A 114 -8.47 -7.87 -12.20
CA LYS A 114 -9.24 -8.32 -11.02
C LYS A 114 -8.81 -9.73 -10.61
N GLU A 115 -8.59 -10.61 -11.58
CA GLU A 115 -8.12 -11.97 -11.33
C GLU A 115 -6.70 -11.98 -10.78
N LEU A 116 -5.74 -11.29 -11.41
CA LEU A 116 -4.37 -11.30 -10.92
C LEU A 116 -4.27 -10.63 -9.54
N TYR A 117 -5.03 -9.56 -9.31
CA TYR A 117 -5.09 -8.89 -8.01
C TYR A 117 -5.74 -9.76 -6.92
N SER A 118 -6.53 -10.78 -7.26
CA SER A 118 -7.06 -11.73 -6.28
C SER A 118 -5.95 -12.46 -5.51
N LEU A 119 -4.78 -12.67 -6.13
CA LEU A 119 -3.61 -13.30 -5.51
C LEU A 119 -2.86 -12.39 -4.54
N ILE A 120 -3.14 -11.08 -4.51
CA ILE A 120 -2.41 -10.16 -3.63
C ILE A 120 -2.67 -10.50 -2.16
N ARG A 121 -1.61 -10.53 -1.35
CA ARG A 121 -1.69 -10.82 0.08
C ARG A 121 -1.12 -9.65 0.88
N PHE A 122 -1.98 -8.92 1.59
CA PHE A 122 -1.61 -7.73 2.37
C PHE A 122 -0.97 -8.03 3.74
N SER A 123 -0.54 -9.27 3.96
CA SER A 123 0.49 -9.61 4.94
C SER A 123 1.92 -9.43 4.40
N GLY A 124 2.07 -9.16 3.10
CA GLY A 124 3.34 -8.80 2.48
C GLY A 124 3.87 -7.44 2.93
N GLU A 125 5.12 -7.14 2.58
CA GLU A 125 5.81 -5.93 3.01
C GLU A 125 6.51 -5.23 1.85
N ASP A 126 6.21 -3.94 1.69
CA ASP A 126 6.81 -3.10 0.66
C ASP A 126 8.29 -2.88 0.92
N ILE A 127 9.05 -2.96 -0.16
CA ILE A 127 10.50 -2.89 -0.13
C ILE A 127 10.94 -1.46 -0.44
N ASP A 128 11.99 -1.01 0.26
CA ASP A 128 12.61 0.25 -0.11
C ASP A 128 13.19 0.18 -1.52
N ILE A 129 12.90 1.19 -2.34
CA ILE A 129 13.23 1.19 -3.76
C ILE A 129 14.75 1.18 -4.02
N GLU A 130 15.52 1.72 -3.07
CA GLU A 130 16.99 1.74 -3.09
C GLU A 130 17.60 0.45 -2.50
N SER A 131 16.78 -0.49 -2.05
CA SER A 131 17.27 -1.77 -1.52
C SER A 131 17.96 -2.57 -2.62
N THR A 132 19.18 -3.01 -2.33
CA THR A 132 19.94 -3.95 -3.17
C THR A 132 19.80 -5.40 -2.71
N SER A 133 19.11 -5.67 -1.59
CA SER A 133 18.95 -7.00 -1.01
C SER A 133 17.51 -7.52 -1.06
N THR A 134 17.39 -8.79 -1.44
CA THR A 134 16.16 -9.60 -1.44
C THR A 134 16.04 -10.49 -0.19
N SER A 135 17.00 -10.44 0.73
CA SER A 135 16.99 -11.26 1.95
C SER A 135 15.92 -10.80 2.94
N ASN A 136 15.25 -11.76 3.60
CA ASN A 136 14.20 -11.51 4.62
C ASN A 136 13.05 -10.63 4.11
N ARG A 137 12.65 -10.79 2.84
CA ARG A 137 11.52 -10.07 2.24
C ARG A 137 10.30 -10.98 2.19
N THR A 138 9.12 -10.38 2.39
CA THR A 138 7.83 -11.06 2.28
C THR A 138 7.05 -10.43 1.12
N PRO A 139 6.96 -11.08 -0.05
CA PRO A 139 6.22 -10.52 -1.17
C PRO A 139 4.72 -10.52 -0.87
N PHE A 140 3.96 -9.76 -1.64
CA PHE A 140 2.51 -9.67 -1.55
C PHE A 140 1.82 -10.85 -2.26
N ILE A 141 2.37 -12.05 -2.20
CA ILE A 141 1.81 -13.29 -2.78
C ILE A 141 2.15 -14.46 -1.85
N ASP A 142 1.32 -15.50 -1.87
CA ASP A 142 1.52 -16.70 -1.08
C ASP A 142 2.60 -17.62 -1.69
N THR A 143 3.82 -17.52 -1.17
CA THR A 143 4.99 -18.26 -1.69
C THR A 143 5.00 -19.74 -1.32
N ASP A 144 4.07 -20.22 -0.48
CA ASP A 144 3.92 -21.65 -0.25
C ASP A 144 3.27 -22.34 -1.47
N TYR A 145 2.54 -21.58 -2.29
CA TYR A 145 1.83 -22.08 -3.47
C TYR A 145 2.38 -21.55 -4.79
N PHE A 146 2.80 -20.28 -4.84
CA PHE A 146 3.23 -19.61 -6.07
C PHE A 146 4.73 -19.28 -6.05
N ASP A 147 5.41 -19.58 -7.15
CA ASP A 147 6.81 -19.20 -7.28
C ASP A 147 6.91 -17.70 -7.55
N PHE A 148 7.81 -17.03 -6.85
CA PHE A 148 8.00 -15.58 -6.96
C PHE A 148 9.47 -15.22 -7.02
N VAL A 149 9.80 -14.27 -7.90
CA VAL A 149 11.18 -13.82 -8.13
C VAL A 149 11.23 -12.28 -8.06
N TYR A 150 12.07 -11.76 -7.18
CA TYR A 150 12.44 -10.34 -7.16
C TYR A 150 13.31 -9.97 -8.36
N GLY A 151 13.38 -8.69 -8.70
CA GLY A 151 14.31 -8.21 -9.72
C GLY A 151 15.77 -8.47 -9.30
N ASP A 152 16.64 -8.62 -10.29
CA ASP A 152 18.04 -9.04 -10.14
C ASP A 152 19.03 -7.87 -10.34
N PRO A 153 19.58 -7.29 -9.25
CA PRO A 153 20.57 -6.21 -9.34
C PRO A 153 21.83 -6.57 -10.12
N ALA A 154 22.22 -7.85 -10.19
CA ALA A 154 23.36 -8.27 -10.98
C ALA A 154 23.11 -8.12 -12.50
N LYS A 155 21.84 -8.03 -12.91
CA LYS A 155 21.41 -7.74 -14.29
C LYS A 155 21.03 -6.27 -14.50
N GLY A 156 21.29 -5.40 -13.52
CA GLY A 156 20.95 -3.98 -13.55
C GLY A 156 19.47 -3.70 -13.29
N GLU A 157 18.73 -4.67 -12.73
CA GLU A 157 17.33 -4.49 -12.32
C GLU A 157 17.25 -3.97 -10.88
N ARG A 158 16.21 -3.22 -10.55
CA ARG A 158 15.88 -2.94 -9.15
C ARG A 158 15.21 -4.17 -8.55
N VAL A 159 15.29 -4.35 -7.23
CA VAL A 159 14.63 -5.46 -6.52
C VAL A 159 13.12 -5.51 -6.81
N ILE A 160 12.49 -4.36 -7.03
CA ILE A 160 11.05 -4.27 -7.36
C ILE A 160 10.73 -4.50 -8.84
N ASP A 161 11.70 -4.83 -9.70
CA ASP A 161 11.46 -5.07 -11.13
C ASP A 161 10.90 -6.47 -11.41
N SER A 162 9.73 -6.73 -10.80
CA SER A 162 8.97 -7.99 -10.84
C SER A 162 7.52 -7.75 -11.28
N GLN A 163 7.34 -6.94 -12.31
CA GLN A 163 6.01 -6.57 -12.79
C GLN A 163 5.33 -7.74 -13.51
N MET A 164 4.06 -7.98 -13.20
CA MET A 164 3.27 -9.10 -13.71
C MET A 164 2.24 -8.61 -14.73
N ALA A 165 2.14 -9.31 -15.86
CA ALA A 165 1.25 -8.92 -16.95
C ALA A 165 -0.22 -9.32 -16.74
N THR A 166 -1.13 -8.49 -17.24
CA THR A 166 -2.56 -8.79 -17.34
C THR A 166 -3.08 -8.42 -18.72
N SER A 167 -4.27 -8.88 -19.07
CA SER A 167 -4.98 -8.51 -20.30
C SER A 167 -5.71 -7.16 -20.21
N THR A 168 -5.75 -6.53 -19.03
CA THR A 168 -6.50 -5.29 -18.83
C THR A 168 -5.68 -4.07 -19.24
N LYS A 169 -5.97 -3.55 -20.42
CA LYS A 169 -5.42 -2.27 -20.90
C LYS A 169 -6.16 -1.08 -20.29
N TYR A 170 -5.43 -0.02 -20.02
CA TYR A 170 -6.03 1.27 -19.72
C TYR A 170 -6.66 1.83 -20.99
N VAL A 171 -7.89 2.33 -20.88
CA VAL A 171 -8.66 2.87 -22.01
C VAL A 171 -8.20 4.27 -22.45
N SER A 172 -7.20 4.82 -21.77
CA SER A 172 -6.47 6.05 -22.14
C SER A 172 -4.97 5.75 -22.12
N THR A 173 -4.14 6.79 -22.07
CA THR A 173 -2.68 6.69 -22.05
C THR A 173 -2.13 7.18 -20.71
N THR A 174 -0.94 6.70 -20.35
CA THR A 174 -0.16 7.28 -19.25
C THR A 174 1.12 7.91 -19.80
N MET A 175 1.82 8.70 -18.99
CA MET A 175 3.21 9.12 -19.23
C MET A 175 3.55 9.47 -20.68
N ASP A 176 3.27 10.70 -21.11
CA ASP A 176 3.58 11.19 -22.46
C ASP A 176 2.97 10.36 -23.60
N GLY A 177 1.78 9.79 -23.39
CA GLY A 177 0.98 9.15 -24.45
C GLY A 177 1.22 7.65 -24.63
N ASN A 178 1.85 6.99 -23.65
CA ASN A 178 2.10 5.55 -23.70
C ASN A 178 0.80 4.75 -23.58
N GLU A 179 0.58 3.85 -24.54
CA GLU A 179 -0.38 2.76 -24.39
C GLU A 179 0.02 1.92 -23.16
N THR A 180 -0.95 1.64 -22.29
CA THR A 180 -0.69 1.17 -20.94
C THR A 180 -1.56 -0.04 -20.60
N MET A 181 -0.98 -1.05 -19.93
CA MET A 181 -1.69 -2.11 -19.23
C MET A 181 -1.68 -1.86 -17.73
N PHE A 182 -2.73 -2.30 -17.03
CA PHE A 182 -2.65 -2.45 -15.58
C PHE A 182 -1.92 -3.76 -15.27
N GLY A 183 -0.87 -3.70 -14.46
CA GLY A 183 -0.19 -4.88 -13.94
C GLY A 183 -0.14 -4.88 -12.42
N VAL A 184 0.09 -6.05 -11.84
CA VAL A 184 0.35 -6.22 -10.41
C VAL A 184 1.86 -6.34 -10.21
N ASN A 185 2.39 -5.75 -9.15
CA ASN A 185 3.76 -6.02 -8.72
C ASN A 185 3.76 -6.60 -7.31
N PHE A 186 3.88 -7.92 -7.19
CA PHE A 186 3.91 -8.58 -5.87
C PHE A 186 5.18 -8.25 -5.06
N ALA A 187 6.20 -7.62 -5.66
CA ALA A 187 7.34 -7.10 -4.91
C ALA A 187 6.99 -5.87 -4.06
N ASP A 188 6.02 -5.07 -4.50
CA ASP A 188 5.69 -3.77 -3.89
C ASP A 188 4.18 -3.59 -3.59
N GLY A 189 3.36 -4.60 -3.88
CA GLY A 189 1.96 -4.72 -3.47
C GLY A 189 1.03 -3.71 -4.12
N ARG A 190 1.18 -3.44 -5.42
CA ARG A 190 0.39 -2.39 -6.12
C ARG A 190 -0.13 -2.82 -7.49
N ILE A 191 -1.24 -2.20 -7.90
CA ILE A 191 -1.65 -2.10 -9.31
C ILE A 191 -1.03 -0.83 -9.91
N LYS A 192 -0.29 -0.96 -11.01
CA LYS A 192 0.33 0.18 -11.69
C LYS A 192 0.05 0.14 -13.20
N GLY A 193 0.12 1.31 -13.82
CA GLY A 193 0.16 1.43 -15.27
C GLY A 193 1.57 1.09 -15.78
N TYR A 194 1.65 0.14 -16.70
CA TYR A 194 2.89 -0.20 -17.40
C TYR A 194 2.74 0.00 -18.90
N PRO A 195 3.68 0.69 -19.55
CA PRO A 195 3.67 0.80 -21.00
C PRO A 195 3.81 -0.58 -21.68
N THR A 196 2.97 -0.83 -22.69
CA THR A 196 2.96 -2.10 -23.44
C THR A 196 3.84 -2.07 -24.68
N GLY A 197 4.14 -0.87 -25.19
CA GLY A 197 4.90 -0.65 -26.43
C GLY A 197 6.34 -0.19 -26.21
N ASN A 198 6.98 0.21 -27.33
CA ASN A 198 8.30 0.82 -27.30
C ASN A 198 8.22 2.25 -26.75
N GLU A 199 8.53 2.42 -25.45
CA GLU A 199 8.55 3.75 -24.82
C GLU A 199 9.56 4.71 -25.46
N ARG A 200 10.65 4.20 -26.07
CA ARG A 200 11.69 5.00 -26.74
C ARG A 200 12.29 4.26 -27.95
N PRO A 201 12.55 4.94 -29.08
CA PRO A 201 13.30 4.35 -30.19
C PRO A 201 14.66 3.80 -29.72
N GLY A 202 14.94 2.54 -30.06
CA GLY A 202 16.22 1.89 -29.78
C GLY A 202 16.37 1.28 -28.38
N ARG A 203 15.35 1.31 -27.51
CA ARG A 203 15.34 0.51 -26.26
C ARG A 203 14.57 -0.79 -26.45
N PRO A 204 15.02 -1.91 -25.83
CA PRO A 204 14.26 -3.14 -25.84
C PRO A 204 12.90 -2.94 -25.16
N GLN A 205 11.88 -3.65 -25.65
CA GLN A 205 10.57 -3.68 -25.00
C GLN A 205 10.70 -4.17 -23.57
N LYS A 206 9.89 -3.58 -22.69
CA LYS A 206 9.83 -4.02 -21.30
C LYS A 206 9.33 -5.46 -21.21
N GLY A 207 10.02 -6.28 -20.44
CA GLY A 207 9.60 -7.64 -20.10
C GLY A 207 8.79 -7.67 -18.80
N PHE A 208 7.80 -8.56 -18.76
CA PHE A 208 6.91 -8.81 -17.63
C PHE A 208 6.88 -10.30 -17.31
N TYR A 209 6.79 -10.63 -16.03
CA TYR A 209 6.46 -11.99 -15.60
C TYR A 209 4.98 -12.30 -15.89
N VAL A 210 4.64 -13.58 -16.07
CA VAL A 210 3.29 -13.96 -16.52
C VAL A 210 2.78 -15.18 -15.78
N PHE A 211 1.68 -15.04 -15.04
CA PHE A 211 0.85 -16.17 -14.62
C PHE A 211 -0.31 -16.30 -15.58
N TYR A 212 -0.45 -17.42 -16.29
CA TYR A 212 -1.70 -17.74 -16.97
C TYR A 212 -2.71 -18.32 -15.98
N VAL A 213 -3.98 -18.09 -16.30
CA VAL A 213 -5.12 -18.52 -15.50
C VAL A 213 -6.13 -19.23 -16.39
N ARG A 214 -6.94 -20.09 -15.78
CA ARG A 214 -8.07 -20.76 -16.39
C ARG A 214 -9.20 -20.91 -15.37
N ARG A 215 -10.36 -21.42 -15.82
CA ARG A 215 -11.61 -21.51 -15.05
C ARG A 215 -12.16 -20.13 -14.65
N ASN A 216 -13.31 -20.15 -13.98
CA ASN A 216 -14.17 -19.04 -13.60
C ASN A 216 -14.01 -17.75 -14.44
N PRO A 217 -14.46 -17.76 -15.72
CA PRO A 217 -14.36 -16.57 -16.57
C PRO A 217 -15.24 -15.40 -16.11
N ASN A 218 -16.12 -15.63 -15.12
CA ASN A 218 -16.99 -14.60 -14.55
C ASN A 218 -16.35 -13.87 -13.36
N TYR A 219 -15.15 -14.26 -12.92
CA TYR A 219 -14.49 -13.58 -11.81
C TYR A 219 -14.23 -12.11 -12.15
N GLY A 220 -14.81 -11.21 -11.33
CA GLY A 220 -14.70 -9.77 -11.52
C GLY A 220 -15.80 -9.14 -12.39
N ASN A 221 -16.76 -9.93 -12.88
CA ASN A 221 -17.97 -9.42 -13.55
C ASN A 221 -19.04 -9.14 -12.48
N ASN A 222 -19.32 -7.87 -12.23
CA ASN A 222 -20.34 -7.45 -11.27
C ASN A 222 -21.76 -7.61 -11.84
N ASP A 223 -22.75 -7.75 -10.95
CA ASP A 223 -24.19 -7.75 -11.27
C ASP A 223 -24.89 -6.76 -10.35
N PHE A 224 -24.79 -5.47 -10.70
CA PHE A 224 -25.30 -4.38 -9.88
C PHE A 224 -26.80 -4.21 -10.00
N HIS A 225 -27.45 -4.01 -8.86
CA HIS A 225 -28.86 -3.71 -8.73
C HIS A 225 -29.05 -2.50 -7.81
N ASP A 226 -29.64 -1.42 -8.34
CA ASP A 226 -30.07 -0.29 -7.52
C ASP A 226 -31.32 -0.68 -6.72
N ASN A 227 -31.24 -0.57 -5.41
CA ASN A 227 -32.33 -0.93 -4.48
C ASN A 227 -33.38 0.18 -4.33
N GLY A 228 -33.14 1.36 -4.92
CA GLY A 228 -34.06 2.51 -4.87
C GLY A 228 -33.97 3.34 -3.59
N ASP A 229 -33.11 2.96 -2.65
CA ASP A 229 -32.90 3.59 -1.34
C ASP A 229 -31.49 4.22 -1.18
N LYS A 230 -30.80 4.42 -2.31
CA LYS A 230 -29.39 4.85 -2.38
C LYS A 230 -28.38 3.80 -1.91
N THR A 231 -28.77 2.53 -1.94
CA THR A 231 -27.85 1.39 -1.88
C THR A 231 -27.84 0.62 -3.20
N ILE A 232 -26.73 -0.03 -3.49
CA ILE A 232 -26.53 -0.89 -4.66
C ILE A 232 -26.14 -2.28 -4.17
N THR A 233 -26.88 -3.31 -4.54
CA THR A 233 -26.47 -4.70 -4.34
C THR A 233 -25.64 -5.16 -5.53
N ASP A 234 -24.46 -5.71 -5.28
CA ASP A 234 -23.73 -6.51 -6.26
C ASP A 234 -24.08 -7.99 -6.05
N LYS A 235 -24.98 -8.52 -6.86
CA LYS A 235 -25.44 -9.91 -6.76
C LYS A 235 -24.33 -10.91 -7.09
N ALA A 236 -23.30 -10.48 -7.83
CA ALA A 236 -22.17 -11.32 -8.18
C ALA A 236 -21.34 -11.71 -6.94
N THR A 237 -21.15 -10.75 -6.02
CA THR A 237 -20.32 -10.89 -4.82
C THR A 237 -21.11 -11.03 -3.53
N GLY A 238 -22.39 -10.63 -3.53
CA GLY A 238 -23.23 -10.52 -2.33
C GLY A 238 -22.92 -9.30 -1.45
N LEU A 239 -22.12 -8.34 -1.94
CA LEU A 239 -21.85 -7.08 -1.24
C LEU A 239 -22.96 -6.06 -1.51
N ASN A 240 -23.23 -5.21 -0.52
CA ASN A 240 -24.08 -4.03 -0.69
C ASN A 240 -23.23 -2.78 -0.48
N TRP A 241 -23.39 -1.83 -1.39
CA TRP A 241 -22.60 -0.63 -1.45
C TRP A 241 -23.49 0.59 -1.26
N LEU A 242 -22.94 1.62 -0.63
CA LEU A 242 -23.57 2.92 -0.68
C LEU A 242 -23.47 3.47 -2.11
N GLN A 243 -24.60 3.92 -2.68
CA GLN A 243 -24.63 4.55 -4.00
C GLN A 243 -23.91 5.91 -3.99
N LEU A 244 -24.02 6.63 -2.88
CA LEU A 244 -23.35 7.90 -2.62
C LEU A 244 -21.95 7.65 -2.02
N ASP A 245 -21.06 8.63 -2.11
CA ASP A 245 -19.79 8.64 -1.39
C ASP A 245 -19.80 9.67 -0.24
N SER A 246 -18.70 9.73 0.50
CA SER A 246 -18.49 10.67 1.59
C SER A 246 -18.65 12.14 1.17
N GLY A 247 -18.34 12.51 -0.08
CA GLY A 247 -18.53 13.87 -0.60
C GLY A 247 -20.00 14.24 -0.72
N HIS A 248 -20.82 13.35 -1.30
CA HIS A 248 -22.27 13.54 -1.35
C HIS A 248 -22.92 13.59 0.05
N LEU A 249 -22.36 12.82 0.99
CA LEU A 249 -22.81 12.82 2.38
C LEU A 249 -22.19 13.91 3.25
N LYS A 250 -21.36 14.81 2.68
CA LYS A 250 -20.75 15.94 3.39
C LYS A 250 -19.93 15.49 4.61
N ALA A 251 -19.21 14.38 4.50
CA ALA A 251 -18.34 13.93 5.57
C ALA A 251 -17.13 14.86 5.75
N GLY A 252 -16.49 14.76 6.91
CA GLY A 252 -15.29 15.54 7.25
C GLY A 252 -15.60 16.95 7.71
N GLU A 253 -14.64 17.58 8.39
CA GLU A 253 -14.82 18.90 9.02
C GLU A 253 -15.21 20.00 8.03
N ASN A 254 -14.72 19.89 6.78
CA ASN A 254 -14.98 20.84 5.70
C ASN A 254 -16.24 20.53 4.90
N ASN A 255 -16.98 19.47 5.24
CA ASN A 255 -18.13 18.97 4.47
C ASN A 255 -17.81 18.65 3.00
N ASP A 256 -16.55 18.34 2.68
CA ASP A 256 -16.07 18.05 1.33
C ASP A 256 -15.88 16.55 1.06
N GLY A 257 -16.15 15.71 2.06
CA GLY A 257 -16.04 14.26 1.98
C GLY A 257 -14.64 13.69 2.20
N LYS A 258 -13.62 14.53 2.34
CA LYS A 258 -12.24 14.08 2.43
C LYS A 258 -11.88 13.78 3.88
N LEU A 259 -11.33 12.60 4.11
CA LEU A 259 -11.03 12.08 5.44
C LEU A 259 -9.60 11.53 5.45
N ASN A 260 -8.86 11.76 6.54
CA ASN A 260 -7.67 10.95 6.78
C ASN A 260 -8.08 9.50 7.11
N TRP A 261 -7.14 8.58 7.20
CA TRP A 261 -7.49 7.16 7.30
C TRP A 261 -8.20 6.79 8.61
N GLN A 262 -7.77 7.35 9.75
CA GLN A 262 -8.43 7.14 11.04
C GLN A 262 -9.88 7.66 11.02
N GLN A 263 -10.09 8.85 10.45
CA GLN A 263 -11.42 9.45 10.30
C GLN A 263 -12.30 8.64 9.34
N ALA A 264 -11.73 8.10 8.26
CA ALA A 264 -12.44 7.26 7.29
C ALA A 264 -12.98 5.97 7.91
N LEU A 265 -12.18 5.32 8.75
CA LEU A 265 -12.59 4.14 9.53
C LEU A 265 -13.77 4.48 10.44
N GLY A 266 -13.59 5.46 11.35
CA GLY A 266 -14.63 5.84 12.31
C GLY A 266 -15.92 6.31 11.63
N TRP A 267 -15.81 7.14 10.58
CA TRP A 267 -16.98 7.63 9.85
C TRP A 267 -17.81 6.52 9.20
N ALA A 268 -17.15 5.48 8.67
CA ALA A 268 -17.86 4.35 8.07
C ALA A 268 -18.59 3.51 9.13
N GLU A 269 -17.94 3.23 10.27
CA GLU A 269 -18.51 2.47 11.39
C GLU A 269 -19.69 3.20 12.06
N ASP A 270 -19.63 4.53 12.15
CA ASP A 270 -20.70 5.34 12.75
C ASP A 270 -21.90 5.57 11.79
N LEU A 271 -21.77 5.17 10.52
CA LEU A 271 -22.76 5.49 9.51
C LEU A 271 -24.06 4.71 9.73
N ASN A 272 -25.15 5.45 9.90
CA ASN A 272 -26.51 4.93 9.90
C ASN A 272 -27.23 5.41 8.64
N PHE A 273 -27.41 4.51 7.67
CA PHE A 273 -27.96 4.87 6.36
C PHE A 273 -28.85 3.75 5.80
N ALA A 274 -29.97 4.14 5.18
CA ALA A 274 -30.97 3.22 4.61
C ALA A 274 -31.46 2.14 5.60
N GLY A 275 -31.54 2.47 6.90
CA GLY A 275 -31.95 1.53 7.95
C GLY A 275 -30.86 0.53 8.36
N HIS A 276 -29.62 0.72 7.90
CA HIS A 276 -28.46 -0.12 8.21
C HIS A 276 -27.41 0.65 9.00
N SER A 277 -26.79 -0.03 9.96
CA SER A 277 -25.75 0.47 10.85
C SER A 277 -24.49 -0.42 10.86
N ASP A 278 -24.42 -1.37 9.92
CA ASP A 278 -23.32 -2.34 9.73
C ASP A 278 -22.42 -1.93 8.54
N TRP A 279 -22.35 -0.63 8.28
CA TRP A 279 -21.48 -0.07 7.25
C TRP A 279 -20.02 -0.08 7.71
N ARG A 280 -19.12 -0.35 6.78
CA ARG A 280 -17.68 -0.36 7.04
C ARG A 280 -16.90 0.14 5.84
N LEU A 281 -15.63 0.48 6.09
CA LEU A 281 -14.68 0.78 5.03
C LEU A 281 -14.31 -0.55 4.31
N PRO A 282 -14.44 -0.64 2.97
CA PRO A 282 -14.08 -1.86 2.23
C PRO A 282 -12.58 -2.16 2.35
N ASN A 283 -12.22 -3.44 2.34
CA ASN A 283 -10.82 -3.80 2.16
C ASN A 283 -10.36 -3.56 0.72
N ALA A 284 -9.06 -3.69 0.46
CA ALA A 284 -8.47 -3.36 -0.83
C ALA A 284 -9.01 -4.18 -2.00
N LYS A 285 -9.39 -5.45 -1.79
CA LYS A 285 -9.94 -6.31 -2.85
C LYS A 285 -11.42 -6.04 -3.10
N GLU A 286 -12.18 -5.74 -2.05
CA GLU A 286 -13.58 -5.32 -2.17
C GLU A 286 -13.71 -4.02 -2.95
N LEU A 287 -12.93 -2.99 -2.62
CA LEU A 287 -13.01 -1.72 -3.34
C LEU A 287 -12.53 -1.85 -4.80
N GLN A 288 -11.52 -2.68 -5.06
CA GLN A 288 -11.05 -2.95 -6.42
C GLN A 288 -12.10 -3.71 -7.25
N SER A 289 -12.95 -4.52 -6.61
CA SER A 289 -13.97 -5.32 -7.30
C SER A 289 -15.01 -4.49 -8.05
N ILE A 290 -15.24 -3.23 -7.66
CA ILE A 290 -16.20 -2.31 -8.30
C ILE A 290 -15.56 -1.35 -9.31
N VAL A 291 -14.25 -1.47 -9.57
CA VAL A 291 -13.59 -0.69 -10.62
C VAL A 291 -14.08 -1.16 -12.00
N ASP A 292 -14.48 -0.20 -12.83
CA ASP A 292 -14.77 -0.41 -14.24
C ASP A 292 -13.59 0.08 -15.10
N TYR A 293 -12.74 -0.87 -15.48
CA TYR A 293 -11.54 -0.62 -16.29
C TYR A 293 -11.84 -0.22 -17.74
N THR A 294 -13.11 -0.22 -18.17
CA THR A 294 -13.52 0.30 -19.48
C THR A 294 -13.76 1.81 -19.48
N ARG A 295 -13.65 2.46 -18.31
CA ARG A 295 -13.97 3.86 -18.09
C ARG A 295 -12.78 4.63 -17.55
N SER A 296 -12.68 5.88 -17.96
CA SER A 296 -11.70 6.83 -17.43
C SER A 296 -12.19 8.26 -17.64
N PRO A 297 -11.58 9.25 -16.95
CA PRO A 297 -11.91 10.66 -17.17
C PRO A 297 -11.64 11.09 -18.62
N ASP A 298 -10.56 10.61 -19.23
CA ASP A 298 -10.14 10.99 -20.58
C ASP A 298 -10.96 10.30 -21.69
N THR A 299 -11.44 9.08 -21.43
CA THR A 299 -12.16 8.28 -22.44
C THR A 299 -13.66 8.52 -22.38
N THR A 300 -14.21 8.68 -21.18
CA THR A 300 -15.67 8.68 -20.93
C THR A 300 -16.18 9.92 -20.23
N GLY A 301 -15.30 10.85 -19.84
CA GLY A 301 -15.67 12.00 -19.01
C GLY A 301 -16.14 11.61 -17.60
N SER A 302 -15.87 10.38 -17.14
CA SER A 302 -16.41 9.83 -15.90
C SER A 302 -15.37 9.07 -15.09
N ALA A 303 -15.68 8.81 -13.82
CA ALA A 303 -14.88 7.93 -12.97
C ALA A 303 -14.84 6.49 -13.51
N ALA A 304 -13.80 5.74 -13.15
CA ALA A 304 -13.60 4.33 -13.47
C ALA A 304 -14.51 3.40 -12.64
N ILE A 305 -15.82 3.61 -12.67
CA ILE A 305 -16.86 2.86 -11.95
C ILE A 305 -18.17 2.89 -12.73
N ASP A 306 -19.04 1.91 -12.49
CA ASP A 306 -20.38 1.86 -13.07
C ASP A 306 -21.19 3.16 -12.76
N PRO A 307 -21.89 3.76 -13.75
CA PRO A 307 -22.69 4.99 -13.57
C PRO A 307 -23.82 4.93 -12.54
N MET A 308 -24.19 3.73 -12.06
CA MET A 308 -25.09 3.57 -10.92
C MET A 308 -24.52 4.22 -9.66
N PHE A 309 -23.19 4.22 -9.49
CA PHE A 309 -22.51 4.87 -8.37
C PHE A 309 -22.34 6.37 -8.60
N LYS A 310 -22.69 7.18 -7.60
CA LYS A 310 -22.47 8.64 -7.63
C LYS A 310 -21.10 8.96 -7.07
N VAL A 311 -20.29 9.66 -7.85
CA VAL A 311 -18.90 10.02 -7.52
C VAL A 311 -18.79 11.54 -7.46
N THR A 312 -18.32 12.09 -6.34
CA THR A 312 -18.07 13.52 -6.21
C THR A 312 -16.86 13.90 -7.09
N PRO A 313 -17.02 14.77 -8.11
CA PRO A 313 -15.90 15.24 -8.90
C PRO A 313 -14.99 16.12 -8.05
N ILE A 314 -13.70 16.10 -8.37
CA ILE A 314 -12.69 16.97 -7.77
C ILE A 314 -11.99 17.77 -8.87
N HIS A 315 -11.25 18.80 -8.49
CA HIS A 315 -10.32 19.47 -9.37
C HIS A 315 -8.89 19.09 -8.99
N ASP A 316 -8.06 18.77 -9.99
CA ASP A 316 -6.65 18.51 -9.77
C ASP A 316 -5.85 19.81 -9.55
N ALA A 317 -4.53 19.69 -9.39
CA ALA A 317 -3.66 20.83 -9.14
C ALA A 317 -3.54 21.81 -10.33
N LEU A 318 -4.02 21.44 -11.52
CA LEU A 318 -4.13 22.32 -12.68
C LEU A 318 -5.54 22.91 -12.84
N GLY A 319 -6.47 22.56 -11.94
CA GLY A 319 -7.86 22.99 -12.00
C GLY A 319 -8.73 22.14 -12.93
N GLU A 320 -8.21 21.05 -13.48
CA GLU A 320 -8.95 20.18 -14.39
C GLU A 320 -9.86 19.22 -13.61
N VAL A 321 -11.02 18.90 -14.18
CA VAL A 321 -11.95 17.93 -13.57
C VAL A 321 -11.29 16.55 -13.53
N ASN A 322 -11.26 15.97 -12.34
CA ASN A 322 -10.79 14.63 -12.07
C ASN A 322 -11.72 13.95 -11.05
N TYR A 323 -11.44 12.69 -10.72
CA TYR A 323 -12.19 11.92 -9.74
C TYR A 323 -11.28 11.42 -8.62
N PRO A 324 -11.81 11.28 -7.40
CA PRO A 324 -10.98 11.11 -6.21
C PRO A 324 -10.40 9.71 -6.07
N PHE A 325 -9.43 9.62 -5.17
CA PHE A 325 -9.00 8.35 -4.61
C PHE A 325 -9.92 7.99 -3.45
N TYR A 326 -10.14 6.68 -3.25
CA TYR A 326 -10.98 6.15 -2.19
C TYR A 326 -10.18 5.28 -1.26
N TRP A 327 -10.32 5.54 0.04
CA TRP A 327 -9.67 4.75 1.07
C TRP A 327 -10.20 3.33 1.13
N THR A 328 -9.32 2.43 1.53
CA THR A 328 -9.65 1.06 1.95
C THR A 328 -9.27 0.89 3.41
N SER A 329 -9.78 -0.14 4.06
CA SER A 329 -9.42 -0.51 5.43
C SER A 329 -8.08 -1.25 5.55
N SER A 330 -7.40 -1.51 4.42
CA SER A 330 -6.15 -2.26 4.36
C SER A 330 -4.92 -1.35 4.54
N THR A 331 -4.05 -1.70 5.48
CA THR A 331 -2.73 -1.08 5.63
C THR A 331 -1.79 -1.55 4.53
N HIS A 332 -0.98 -0.65 3.96
CA HIS A 332 0.13 -0.98 3.05
C HIS A 332 1.44 -0.92 3.86
N LYS A 333 1.87 -2.07 4.37
CA LYS A 333 3.05 -2.15 5.25
C LYS A 333 4.32 -1.87 4.46
N ARG A 334 5.23 -1.06 5.02
CA ARG A 334 6.56 -0.78 4.47
C ARG A 334 7.61 -0.82 5.57
N THR A 335 8.69 -1.56 5.35
CA THR A 335 9.89 -1.58 6.23
C THR A 335 9.57 -1.69 7.74
N GLY A 336 8.65 -2.58 8.12
CA GLY A 336 8.22 -2.80 9.49
C GLY A 336 7.15 -1.84 10.02
N GLY A 337 6.87 -0.74 9.32
CA GLY A 337 5.86 0.26 9.67
C GLY A 337 4.55 0.11 8.90
N GLY A 338 3.47 0.59 9.50
CA GLY A 338 2.12 0.64 8.95
C GLY A 338 1.67 2.06 8.59
N GLU A 339 2.59 2.93 8.16
CA GLU A 339 2.34 4.37 8.01
C GLU A 339 1.41 4.72 6.83
N ALA A 340 1.25 3.79 5.89
CA ALA A 340 0.44 3.97 4.71
C ALA A 340 -0.77 3.05 4.69
N ALA A 341 -1.86 3.52 4.11
CA ALA A 341 -3.05 2.72 3.82
C ALA A 341 -3.27 2.65 2.31
N VAL A 342 -3.98 1.62 1.87
CA VAL A 342 -4.27 1.40 0.46
C VAL A 342 -5.43 2.30 0.02
N TYR A 343 -5.30 2.87 -1.17
CA TYR A 343 -6.41 3.53 -1.88
C TYR A 343 -6.56 2.97 -3.30
N VAL A 344 -7.77 3.10 -3.85
CA VAL A 344 -8.06 2.85 -5.27
C VAL A 344 -8.38 4.19 -5.96
N ALA A 345 -7.76 4.46 -7.09
CA ALA A 345 -7.97 5.68 -7.86
C ALA A 345 -9.10 5.50 -8.88
N PHE A 346 -10.20 6.25 -8.72
CA PHE A 346 -11.30 6.22 -9.69
C PHE A 346 -11.18 7.33 -10.76
N GLY A 347 -10.27 8.28 -10.57
CA GLY A 347 -9.84 9.24 -11.59
C GLY A 347 -8.41 9.00 -12.04
N ARG A 348 -7.85 9.96 -12.80
CA ARG A 348 -6.44 9.93 -13.25
C ARG A 348 -5.54 9.75 -12.04
N SER A 349 -4.63 8.79 -12.09
CA SER A 349 -3.67 8.53 -11.01
C SER A 349 -2.39 9.30 -11.30
N GLN A 350 -2.40 10.57 -10.87
CA GLN A 350 -1.44 11.57 -11.31
C GLN A 350 -0.13 11.55 -10.52
N GLY A 351 0.93 12.04 -11.17
CA GLY A 351 2.23 12.27 -10.56
C GLY A 351 2.95 13.47 -11.20
N TRP A 352 3.76 14.16 -10.39
CA TRP A 352 4.67 15.21 -10.79
C TRP A 352 5.94 14.60 -11.35
N MET A 353 5.91 14.18 -12.61
CA MET A 353 7.08 13.61 -13.25
C MET A 353 8.13 14.69 -13.53
N SER A 354 9.35 14.44 -13.06
CA SER A 354 10.50 15.29 -13.35
C SER A 354 10.83 15.28 -14.85
N ARG A 355 11.29 16.43 -15.37
CA ARG A 355 11.71 16.68 -16.74
C ARG A 355 13.16 17.18 -16.76
N PHE A 356 13.78 17.09 -17.92
CA PHE A 356 15.12 17.67 -18.13
C PHE A 356 15.13 19.16 -17.73
N GLY A 357 16.20 19.60 -17.07
CA GLY A 357 16.30 20.96 -16.54
C GLY A 357 15.58 21.20 -15.21
N GLY A 358 15.13 20.14 -14.51
CA GLY A 358 14.56 20.24 -13.16
C GLY A 358 13.10 20.70 -13.11
N GLN A 359 12.43 20.76 -14.26
CA GLN A 359 11.00 21.05 -14.35
C GLN A 359 10.15 19.85 -13.94
N TYR A 360 8.90 20.08 -13.54
CA TYR A 360 7.93 19.05 -13.19
C TYR A 360 6.68 19.22 -14.04
N LYS A 361 6.09 18.11 -14.49
CA LYS A 361 4.83 18.10 -15.22
C LYS A 361 3.88 17.14 -14.52
N LEU A 362 2.70 17.63 -14.16
CA LEU A 362 1.61 16.78 -13.70
C LEU A 362 1.05 16.00 -14.89
N MET A 363 0.91 14.69 -14.74
CA MET A 363 0.22 13.84 -15.72
C MET A 363 -0.30 12.58 -15.05
N ASP A 364 -1.19 11.87 -15.74
CA ASP A 364 -1.56 10.51 -15.36
C ASP A 364 -0.36 9.55 -15.54
N VAL A 365 0.06 8.92 -14.44
CA VAL A 365 1.23 8.04 -14.40
C VAL A 365 0.87 6.58 -14.15
N HIS A 366 -0.32 6.29 -13.61
CA HIS A 366 -0.76 4.91 -13.38
C HIS A 366 -2.13 4.56 -13.97
N GLY A 367 -2.95 5.55 -14.38
CA GLY A 367 -4.28 5.33 -14.93
C GLY A 367 -5.41 5.26 -13.90
N ALA A 368 -6.63 5.60 -14.30
CA ALA A 368 -7.85 5.41 -13.52
C ALA A 368 -8.18 3.91 -13.37
N GLY A 369 -8.27 3.44 -12.14
CA GLY A 369 -8.36 2.03 -11.76
C GLY A 369 -7.09 1.47 -11.11
N SER A 370 -6.03 2.30 -10.96
CA SER A 370 -4.83 1.92 -10.22
C SER A 370 -5.13 1.80 -8.71
N GLN A 371 -4.30 1.02 -8.03
CA GLN A 371 -4.30 0.88 -6.58
C GLN A 371 -2.91 1.24 -6.07
N ARG A 372 -2.86 2.18 -5.13
CA ARG A 372 -1.62 2.67 -4.52
C ARG A 372 -1.82 2.78 -3.01
N SER A 373 -1.00 3.62 -2.38
CA SER A 373 -1.01 3.82 -0.94
C SER A 373 -0.63 5.26 -0.63
N ASP A 374 -1.30 5.84 0.36
CA ASP A 374 -0.99 7.18 0.89
C ASP A 374 -0.67 7.07 2.38
N PRO A 375 0.11 8.03 2.96
CA PRO A 375 0.22 8.17 4.40
C PRO A 375 -1.16 8.27 5.06
N LYS A 376 -1.34 7.59 6.19
CA LYS A 376 -2.63 7.55 6.91
C LYS A 376 -3.05 8.89 7.51
N ALA A 377 -2.06 9.73 7.85
CA ALA A 377 -2.23 11.06 8.42
C ALA A 377 -1.04 11.95 8.04
N GLY A 378 -1.18 13.26 8.26
CA GLY A 378 -0.14 14.25 8.03
C GLY A 378 -0.63 15.42 7.17
N ASP A 379 0.33 16.13 6.58
CA ASP A 379 0.11 17.30 5.75
C ASP A 379 0.53 17.03 4.30
N PRO A 380 -0.41 17.01 3.34
CA PRO A 380 -0.13 16.83 1.91
C PRO A 380 0.82 17.87 1.33
N SER A 381 0.85 19.09 1.90
CA SER A 381 1.71 20.18 1.43
C SER A 381 3.20 19.84 1.51
N ARG A 382 3.57 18.84 2.33
CA ARG A 382 4.93 18.30 2.44
C ARG A 382 5.37 17.49 1.23
N PHE A 383 4.46 17.19 0.30
CA PHE A 383 4.71 16.44 -0.93
C PHE A 383 4.40 17.29 -2.18
N PRO A 384 4.97 18.49 -2.34
CA PRO A 384 4.62 19.39 -3.45
C PRO A 384 5.01 18.84 -4.83
N ARG A 385 5.85 17.81 -4.87
CA ARG A 385 6.30 17.08 -6.07
C ARG A 385 5.93 15.60 -6.01
N GLY A 386 4.98 15.26 -5.14
CA GLY A 386 4.59 13.88 -4.87
C GLY A 386 5.69 13.02 -4.24
N ARG A 387 5.55 11.69 -4.36
CA ARG A 387 6.45 10.70 -3.77
C ARG A 387 6.82 9.60 -4.75
N GLY A 388 8.05 9.12 -4.67
CA GLY A 388 8.56 8.03 -5.51
C GLY A 388 8.97 8.47 -6.92
N PRO A 389 9.41 7.53 -7.78
CA PRO A 389 10.06 7.85 -9.06
C PRO A 389 9.21 8.65 -10.04
N GLN A 390 7.89 8.41 -10.06
CA GLN A 390 6.93 9.13 -10.89
C GLN A 390 6.38 10.40 -10.22
N GLY A 391 6.79 10.70 -8.98
CA GLY A 391 6.27 11.83 -8.22
C GLY A 391 4.78 11.71 -7.92
N ASP A 392 4.30 10.52 -7.53
CA ASP A 392 2.88 10.23 -7.27
C ASP A 392 2.27 11.29 -6.35
N VAL A 393 1.12 11.84 -6.74
CA VAL A 393 0.39 12.80 -5.90
C VAL A 393 0.01 12.12 -4.58
N ILE A 394 0.30 12.82 -3.48
CA ILE A 394 -0.04 12.38 -2.12
C ILE A 394 -1.19 13.24 -1.62
N ALA A 395 -2.34 12.62 -1.36
CA ALA A 395 -3.56 13.31 -0.95
C ALA A 395 -3.76 13.28 0.56
N ILE A 396 -3.47 12.14 1.24
CA ILE A 396 -3.71 11.86 2.68
C ILE A 396 -5.19 11.94 3.11
N TYR A 397 -5.96 12.85 2.55
CA TYR A 397 -7.38 13.01 2.77
C TYR A 397 -8.12 12.53 1.51
N ASN A 398 -8.53 11.27 1.55
CA ASN A 398 -9.21 10.59 0.44
C ASN A 398 -10.70 10.41 0.74
N MET A 399 -11.49 10.07 -0.29
CA MET A 399 -12.93 9.83 -0.14
C MET A 399 -13.21 8.44 0.41
N VAL A 400 -14.46 8.21 0.84
CA VAL A 400 -14.93 6.91 1.34
C VAL A 400 -16.19 6.49 0.60
N ARG A 401 -16.25 5.19 0.25
CA ARG A 401 -17.46 4.51 -0.20
C ARG A 401 -17.71 3.30 0.70
N PRO A 402 -18.67 3.39 1.63
CA PRO A 402 -18.96 2.30 2.55
C PRO A 402 -19.52 1.06 1.84
N VAL A 403 -19.19 -0.10 2.42
CA VAL A 403 -19.71 -1.41 2.02
C VAL A 403 -20.31 -2.10 3.24
N ARG A 404 -21.22 -3.05 3.01
CA ARG A 404 -21.74 -3.97 4.02
C ARG A 404 -22.00 -5.36 3.42
N GLY A 405 -22.24 -6.35 4.27
CA GLY A 405 -22.48 -7.73 3.87
C GLY A 405 -21.19 -8.52 3.56
N GLY A 406 -21.26 -9.47 2.64
CA GLY A 406 -20.11 -10.32 2.27
C GLY A 406 -19.83 -11.49 3.23
N SER A 407 -20.77 -11.81 4.13
CA SER A 407 -20.61 -12.86 5.17
C SER A 407 -19.34 -12.68 6.02
N VAL A 408 -19.00 -11.43 6.35
CA VAL A 408 -17.84 -11.13 7.19
C VAL A 408 -18.15 -11.40 8.67
N SER A 409 -17.12 -11.80 9.41
CA SER A 409 -17.16 -11.93 10.87
C SER A 409 -16.12 -11.00 11.50
N ILE A 410 -16.43 -10.47 12.68
CA ILE A 410 -15.52 -9.58 13.41
C ILE A 410 -14.54 -10.42 14.24
N ARG A 411 -13.26 -10.10 14.12
CA ARG A 411 -12.19 -10.58 15.00
C ARG A 411 -11.97 -9.57 16.12
N GLU A 412 -12.12 -10.03 17.36
CA GLU A 412 -11.92 -9.20 18.56
C GLU A 412 -10.44 -9.15 19.01
N SER A 413 -9.60 -10.04 18.47
CA SER A 413 -8.18 -10.13 18.82
C SER A 413 -7.32 -10.55 17.63
N GLY A 414 -6.07 -10.09 17.61
CA GLY A 414 -5.06 -10.44 16.62
C GLY A 414 -3.86 -11.19 17.18
N PRO A 415 -2.85 -11.45 16.34
CA PRO A 415 -1.56 -11.97 16.77
C PRO A 415 -0.92 -11.07 17.84
N GLU A 416 -0.09 -11.65 18.71
CA GLU A 416 0.70 -10.87 19.65
C GLU A 416 1.61 -9.87 18.91
N LEU A 417 1.76 -8.69 19.51
CA LEU A 417 2.69 -7.67 19.03
C LEU A 417 4.11 -8.22 19.03
N LEU A 418 4.80 -8.04 17.92
CA LEU A 418 6.22 -8.37 17.88
C LEU A 418 6.99 -7.45 18.85
N PRO A 419 7.96 -7.98 19.61
CA PRO A 419 8.75 -7.16 20.51
C PRO A 419 9.39 -6.02 19.73
N LYS A 420 9.11 -4.76 20.11
CA LYS A 420 9.86 -3.61 19.56
C LYS A 420 11.33 -3.90 19.80
N ARG A 421 12.12 -3.95 18.72
CA ARG A 421 13.53 -4.30 18.76
C ARG A 421 14.27 -3.24 19.58
N THR A 422 14.40 -3.45 20.90
CA THR A 422 15.18 -2.57 21.78
C THR A 422 16.63 -2.69 21.35
N ILE A 423 17.13 -1.73 20.59
CA ILE A 423 18.56 -1.48 20.51
C ILE A 423 18.94 -1.00 21.91
N ARG A 424 19.48 -1.91 22.72
CA ARG A 424 20.15 -1.50 23.95
C ARG A 424 21.28 -0.57 23.51
N PRO A 425 21.43 0.63 24.10
CA PRO A 425 22.63 1.43 23.90
C PRO A 425 23.81 0.51 24.18
N GLY A 426 24.67 0.33 23.19
CA GLY A 426 25.79 -0.60 23.28
C GLY A 426 26.54 -0.33 24.57
N ARG A 427 26.63 -1.35 25.43
CA ARG A 427 27.65 -1.38 26.49
C ARG A 427 28.96 -1.14 25.76
N ALA A 428 29.66 -0.06 26.14
CA ALA A 428 31.01 0.22 25.66
C ALA A 428 31.81 -1.09 25.72
N LEU A 429 32.39 -1.46 24.59
CA LEU A 429 33.42 -2.49 24.51
C LEU A 429 34.59 -2.01 25.37
N GLU A 430 34.59 -2.39 26.66
CA GLU A 430 35.83 -2.40 27.42
C GLU A 430 36.76 -3.39 26.72
N GLN A 431 37.86 -2.85 26.20
CA GLN A 431 39.03 -3.63 25.84
C GLN A 431 39.48 -4.42 27.08
N GLY A 432 39.38 -5.75 27.02
CA GLY A 432 39.80 -6.63 28.08
C GLY A 432 40.53 -7.84 27.50
N GLN A 433 41.85 -7.83 27.67
CA GLN A 433 42.82 -8.85 27.28
C GLN A 433 42.48 -10.25 27.82
N GLY A 434 43.03 -11.26 27.13
CA GLY A 434 42.95 -12.69 27.47
C GLY A 434 43.51 -13.09 28.85
N PRO A 435 43.42 -14.39 29.18
CA PRO A 435 43.21 -14.83 30.55
C PRO A 435 44.50 -15.01 31.37
N GLY A 436 44.38 -14.73 32.68
CA GLY A 436 44.89 -15.59 33.74
C GLY A 436 46.38 -15.50 34.08
N GLY A 437 46.70 -14.72 35.12
CA GLY A 437 47.96 -14.80 35.88
C GLY A 437 47.74 -14.31 37.31
N MET A 438 48.11 -15.14 38.28
CA MET A 438 47.81 -15.06 39.72
C MET A 438 48.31 -13.78 40.44
N GLY A 439 47.67 -13.40 41.56
CA GLY A 439 48.34 -12.59 42.59
C GLY A 439 47.47 -11.80 43.59
N ALA A 440 47.02 -12.46 44.66
CA ALA A 440 46.90 -12.02 46.06
C ALA A 440 46.63 -10.54 46.49
N ARG A 441 45.58 -10.44 47.33
CA ARG A 441 45.43 -9.67 48.60
C ARG A 441 45.26 -8.14 48.58
N GLY A 442 44.22 -7.67 49.30
CA GLY A 442 44.32 -6.45 50.13
C GLY A 442 43.03 -5.63 50.30
N MET A 443 42.53 -5.58 51.53
CA MET A 443 41.38 -4.83 52.07
C MET A 443 41.28 -3.32 51.73
N GLY A 444 40.08 -2.74 51.89
CA GLY A 444 39.94 -1.35 52.35
C GLY A 444 38.65 -0.63 51.92
N ALA A 445 37.95 -0.03 52.87
CA ALA A 445 36.61 0.54 52.76
C ALA A 445 36.58 2.08 52.86
N ARG A 446 35.40 2.67 52.53
CA ARG A 446 34.78 3.94 52.99
C ARG A 446 35.08 5.28 52.27
N GLY A 447 34.00 6.05 52.12
CA GLY A 447 33.93 7.53 52.28
C GLY A 447 33.66 8.30 50.97
N MET A 448 32.42 8.73 50.70
CA MET A 448 31.76 10.00 51.10
C MET A 448 32.12 11.24 50.26
N ASP A 449 31.09 11.75 49.59
CA ASP A 449 30.72 13.15 49.28
C ASP A 449 31.79 14.22 49.05
N ALA A 450 31.71 14.88 47.89
CA ALA A 450 31.87 16.33 47.80
C ALA A 450 31.21 16.89 46.53
N ARG A 451 30.20 17.76 46.72
CA ARG A 451 29.71 18.69 45.69
C ARG A 451 30.70 19.86 45.56
N GLY A 452 31.00 20.26 44.33
CA GLY A 452 31.80 21.43 43.95
C GLY A 452 31.75 21.61 42.42
N PRO A 453 32.05 22.81 41.90
CA PRO A 453 31.09 23.64 41.19
C PRO A 453 31.03 23.43 39.67
N MET A 454 29.89 23.83 39.09
CA MET A 454 29.64 23.90 37.65
C MET A 454 30.66 24.83 36.96
N GLU A 455 31.57 24.25 36.19
CA GLU A 455 32.32 24.93 35.12
C GLU A 455 31.90 24.35 33.76
N GLY A 456 31.68 25.27 32.81
CA GLY A 456 30.89 25.08 31.60
C GLY A 456 31.30 23.89 30.73
N ARG A 457 30.34 22.99 30.49
CA ARG A 457 30.43 22.02 29.40
C ARG A 457 30.18 22.73 28.07
N PRO A 458 31.00 22.51 27.04
CA PRO A 458 30.68 22.96 25.69
C PRO A 458 29.39 22.25 25.24
N LEU A 459 28.41 23.03 24.76
CA LEU A 459 27.15 22.52 24.21
C LEU A 459 27.45 21.79 22.88
N ALA A 460 27.59 20.47 22.93
CA ALA A 460 27.56 19.63 21.74
C ALA A 460 26.16 19.76 21.09
N PHE A 461 26.10 20.03 19.78
CA PHE A 461 24.82 20.25 19.08
C PHE A 461 24.16 18.93 18.68
N VAL A 462 24.94 17.85 18.52
CA VAL A 462 24.45 16.51 18.17
C VAL A 462 23.50 15.97 19.24
N PRO A 463 23.82 15.95 20.55
CA PRO A 463 22.89 15.48 21.59
C PRO A 463 21.60 16.29 21.72
N ARG A 464 21.51 17.49 21.11
CA ARG A 464 20.31 18.33 21.13
C ARG A 464 19.37 18.00 19.95
N LEU A 465 19.93 17.60 18.81
CA LEU A 465 19.21 17.48 17.55
C LEU A 465 19.06 16.04 17.06
N ASP A 466 19.95 15.14 17.48
CA ASP A 466 19.86 13.70 17.27
C ASP A 466 18.62 13.15 17.99
N ARG A 467 17.52 13.03 17.24
CA ARG A 467 16.19 12.63 17.73
C ARG A 467 16.01 11.12 17.62
N ASP A 468 16.70 10.48 16.70
CA ASP A 468 16.66 9.02 16.52
C ASP A 468 17.77 8.27 17.29
N GLY A 469 18.72 9.00 17.87
CA GLY A 469 19.75 8.50 18.78
C GLY A 469 20.90 7.78 18.05
N ASP A 470 21.09 8.04 16.76
CA ASP A 470 22.08 7.36 15.92
C ASP A 470 23.50 7.95 16.01
N GLY A 471 23.69 9.02 16.81
CA GLY A 471 24.96 9.67 17.09
C GLY A 471 25.37 10.71 16.04
N LYS A 472 24.47 11.06 15.12
CA LYS A 472 24.65 12.08 14.09
C LYS A 472 23.33 12.84 13.89
N VAL A 473 23.36 13.94 13.15
CA VAL A 473 22.15 14.74 12.91
C VAL A 473 21.85 14.70 11.42
N SER A 474 20.78 14.00 11.06
CA SER A 474 20.27 13.97 9.71
C SER A 474 19.62 15.30 9.30
N ARG A 475 19.40 15.49 8.00
CA ARG A 475 18.66 16.64 7.45
C ARG A 475 17.26 16.82 8.03
N GLN A 476 16.66 15.74 8.52
CA GLN A 476 15.31 15.74 9.09
C GLN A 476 15.31 16.18 10.56
N GLU A 477 16.46 16.08 11.21
CA GLU A 477 16.68 16.37 12.62
C GLU A 477 17.22 17.77 12.87
N PHE A 478 17.94 18.31 11.88
CA PHE A 478 18.48 19.65 11.93
C PHE A 478 17.37 20.72 11.97
N ASP A 479 17.41 21.59 12.98
CA ASP A 479 16.40 22.62 13.24
C ASP A 479 16.72 23.98 12.60
N GLY A 480 17.77 24.06 11.77
CA GLY A 480 18.19 25.26 11.05
C GLY A 480 17.91 25.23 9.53
N PRO A 481 18.24 26.32 8.80
CA PRO A 481 18.04 26.40 7.36
C PRO A 481 18.82 25.32 6.60
N ALA A 482 18.26 24.80 5.51
CA ALA A 482 18.88 23.77 4.66
C ALA A 482 20.28 24.15 4.17
N GLU A 483 20.50 25.42 3.85
CA GLU A 483 21.79 25.98 3.42
C GLU A 483 22.84 26.01 4.54
N ALA A 484 22.41 26.00 5.80
CA ALA A 484 23.32 25.85 6.94
C ALA A 484 23.73 24.39 7.10
N PHE A 485 22.82 23.43 6.89
CA PHE A 485 23.15 22.00 6.90
C PHE A 485 24.24 21.68 5.89
N ASP A 486 24.08 22.10 4.62
CA ASP A 486 25.06 21.84 3.55
C ASP A 486 26.43 22.48 3.79
N ARG A 487 26.49 23.57 4.57
CA ARG A 487 27.76 24.21 4.94
C ARG A 487 28.49 23.47 6.04
N HIS A 488 27.76 22.74 6.88
CA HIS A 488 28.32 21.97 7.98
C HIS A 488 28.62 20.51 7.59
N ASP A 489 27.92 19.95 6.61
CA ASP A 489 28.19 18.62 6.04
C ASP A 489 29.41 18.67 5.10
N VAL A 490 30.60 18.78 5.70
CA VAL A 490 31.88 18.99 5.00
C VAL A 490 32.24 17.77 4.14
N ASN A 491 31.92 16.57 4.63
CA ASN A 491 32.24 15.31 3.95
C ASN A 491 31.16 14.90 2.92
N LYS A 492 29.99 15.57 2.93
CA LYS A 492 28.84 15.37 2.04
C LYS A 492 28.20 14.00 2.17
N ASP A 493 28.18 13.44 3.38
CA ASP A 493 27.58 12.14 3.67
C ASP A 493 26.09 12.24 4.04
N GLY A 494 25.55 13.46 4.16
CA GLY A 494 24.16 13.74 4.46
C GLY A 494 23.82 13.79 5.95
N TYR A 495 24.84 13.78 6.82
CA TYR A 495 24.70 13.84 8.27
C TYR A 495 25.69 14.87 8.86
N LEU A 496 25.35 15.44 10.02
CA LEU A 496 26.26 16.30 10.78
C LEU A 496 26.74 15.55 12.03
N MET A 497 28.05 15.40 12.16
CA MET A 497 28.70 14.81 13.34
C MET A 497 29.39 15.89 14.19
N ASP A 498 29.76 15.58 15.44
CA ASP A 498 30.41 16.53 16.35
C ASP A 498 31.74 17.09 15.77
N SER A 499 32.43 16.31 14.94
CA SER A 499 33.65 16.71 14.22
C SER A 499 33.43 17.83 13.19
N GLU A 500 32.18 18.03 12.76
CA GLU A 500 31.76 19.00 11.75
C GLU A 500 31.14 20.27 12.38
N SER A 501 31.13 20.32 13.72
CA SER A 501 30.77 21.52 14.47
C SER A 501 31.71 22.69 14.14
N PRO A 502 31.20 23.92 13.96
CA PRO A 502 32.03 25.11 13.72
C PRO A 502 33.02 25.45 14.85
N LEU A 503 33.01 24.72 15.97
CA LEU A 503 33.98 24.83 17.07
C LEU A 503 35.25 23.96 16.90
N HIS A 504 35.27 22.99 15.97
CA HIS A 504 36.46 22.16 15.67
C HIS A 504 37.28 22.67 14.48
N GLN A 505 36.77 23.66 13.74
CA GLN A 505 37.56 24.39 12.76
C GLN A 505 38.35 25.48 13.50
N GLY A 506 39.59 25.17 13.89
CA GLY A 506 40.55 26.19 14.31
C GLY A 506 40.65 27.30 13.26
N PRO A 507 41.05 28.53 13.65
CA PRO A 507 41.05 29.67 12.74
C PRO A 507 41.88 29.36 11.48
N PRO A 508 41.46 29.85 10.30
CA PRO A 508 42.12 29.52 9.04
C PRO A 508 43.61 29.89 9.11
N GLN A 509 44.48 28.95 8.73
CA GLN A 509 45.91 29.23 8.60
C GLN A 509 46.10 30.42 7.66
N ARG A 510 46.56 31.55 8.21
CA ARG A 510 47.06 32.68 7.43
C ARG A 510 48.21 32.18 6.57
N GLY A 511 47.95 32.08 5.26
CA GLY A 511 48.99 31.81 4.27
C GLY A 511 50.15 32.79 4.43
N MET A 512 51.37 32.24 4.55
CA MET A 512 52.59 33.01 4.44
C MET A 512 52.61 33.74 3.10
N ARG A 513 52.54 35.08 3.16
CA ARG A 513 52.91 35.95 2.04
C ARG A 513 54.37 35.69 1.69
N GLN A 514 54.62 35.09 0.53
CA GLN A 514 55.90 35.31 -0.15
C GLN A 514 55.87 36.73 -0.74
N ARG A 515 56.85 37.55 -0.36
CA ARG A 515 57.16 38.81 -1.04
C ARG A 515 58.00 38.51 -2.29
N PRO A 516 57.84 39.29 -3.37
CA PRO A 516 58.46 39.02 -4.66
C PRO A 516 59.96 39.35 -4.66
N ARG A 517 60.70 38.65 -5.50
CA ARG A 517 61.79 39.21 -6.29
C ARG A 517 61.43 39.09 -7.75
#